data_AF-A0AAW6NH37-F1
#
_entry.id   AF-A0AAW6NH37-F1
#
_cell.length_a   1.000
_cell.length_b   1.000
_cell.length_c   1.000
_cell.angle_alpha   90.00
_cell.angle_beta   90.00
_cell.angle_gamma   90.00
#
_symmetry.space_group_name_H-M   'P 1'
#
loop_
_entity.id
_entity.type
_entity.pdbx_description
1 polymer ?
#
loop_
_entity_poly.entity_id
_entity_poly.type
_entity_poly.pdbx_seq_one_letter_code
_entity_poly.pdbx_strand_id
1 'polypeptide(L)' 'RVGDKEQTLTLSNDVTTSTLHFDNPTRSNTLVIVAPDPQSTNEGNILGHAPRKLGIVMVEIKIVSSAG' A
#
# COMPACT_ATOMS: atom_id res chain seq x y z
N ARG A 1 -0.97 7.29 5.53
CA ARG A 1 -1.39 8.37 6.45
C ARG A 1 -0.17 9.02 7.09
N VAL A 2 -0.16 10.35 7.21
CA VAL A 2 0.84 11.14 7.95
C VAL A 2 0.08 12.15 8.83
N GLY A 3 0.21 12.05 10.15
CA GLY A 3 -0.64 12.82 11.06
C GLY A 3 -2.12 12.57 10.78
N ASP A 4 -2.88 13.65 10.58
CA ASP A 4 -4.32 13.58 10.28
C ASP A 4 -4.62 13.48 8.78
N LYS A 5 -3.59 13.43 7.92
CA LYS A 5 -3.75 13.34 6.46
C LYS A 5 -3.70 11.90 5.99
N GLU A 6 -4.78 11.44 5.38
CA GLU A 6 -4.93 10.09 4.82
C GLU A 6 -5.18 10.15 3.32
N GLN A 7 -4.60 9.19 2.58
CA GLN A 7 -4.82 9.01 1.15
C GLN A 7 -4.96 7.50 0.89
N THR A 8 -5.95 7.13 0.08
CA THR A 8 -6.15 5.75 -0.36
C THR A 8 -5.43 5.55 -1.69
N LEU A 9 -4.68 4.46 -1.81
CA LEU A 9 -3.99 4.06 -3.03
C LEU A 9 -4.58 2.75 -3.54
N THR A 10 -5.04 2.75 -4.78
CA THR A 10 -5.47 1.53 -5.49
C THR A 10 -4.33 1.07 -6.38
N LEU A 11 -3.89 -0.17 -6.19
CA LEU A 11 -2.82 -0.80 -6.95
C LEU A 11 -3.41 -1.79 -7.97
N SER A 12 -2.73 -1.94 -9.11
CA SER A 12 -3.01 -3.03 -10.06
C SER A 12 -2.14 -4.26 -9.75
N ASN A 13 -2.24 -5.30 -10.58
CA ASN A 13 -1.41 -6.51 -10.45
C ASN A 13 0.03 -6.31 -10.95
N ASP A 14 0.32 -5.18 -11.60
CA ASP A 14 1.63 -4.87 -12.17
C ASP A 14 2.48 -4.07 -11.18
N VAL A 15 3.81 -4.26 -11.26
CA VAL A 15 4.74 -3.44 -10.48
C VAL A 15 4.70 -2.01 -11.00
N THR A 16 4.35 -1.07 -10.14
CA THR A 16 4.24 0.35 -10.46
C THR A 16 4.84 1.22 -9.37
N THR A 17 5.28 2.41 -9.74
CA THR A 17 5.73 3.45 -8.81
C THR A 17 4.64 4.49 -8.66
N SER A 18 4.24 4.77 -7.41
CA SER A 18 3.25 5.81 -7.08
C SER A 18 3.89 6.84 -6.14
N THR A 19 3.71 8.13 -6.45
CA THR A 19 4.18 9.23 -5.61
C THR A 19 3.00 9.85 -4.89
N LEU A 20 3.03 9.83 -3.55
CA LEU A 20 2.02 10.46 -2.71
C LEU A 20 2.61 11.70 -2.04
N HIS A 21 1.86 12.79 -2.00
CA HIS A 21 2.25 14.04 -1.35
C HIS A 21 1.39 14.30 -0.11
N PHE A 22 2.02 14.64 1.01
CA PHE A 22 1.34 14.91 2.28
C PHE A 22 1.78 16.25 2.87
N ASP A 23 0.83 17.12 3.16
CA ASP A 23 1.06 18.23 4.08
C ASP A 23 1.20 17.69 5.50
N ASN A 24 2.27 18.09 6.22
CA ASN A 24 2.55 17.62 7.58
C ASN A 24 2.61 18.77 8.61
N PRO A 25 1.52 19.55 8.78
CA PRO A 25 1.52 20.72 9.68
C PRO A 25 1.67 20.32 11.16
N THR A 26 1.22 19.12 11.53
CA THR A 26 1.35 18.58 12.90
C THR A 26 2.74 18.04 13.21
N ARG A 27 3.66 18.07 12.21
CA ARG A 27 5.04 17.56 12.34
C ARG A 27 5.09 16.10 12.77
N SER A 28 4.15 15.28 12.28
CA SER A 28 4.19 13.83 12.48
C SER A 28 5.50 13.27 11.94
N ASN A 29 6.16 12.44 12.74
CA ASN A 29 7.34 11.67 12.35
C ASN A 29 6.98 10.25 11.88
N THR A 30 5.69 9.91 11.87
CA THR A 30 5.21 8.56 11.54
C THR A 30 4.43 8.57 10.22
N LEU A 31 4.85 7.68 9.31
CA LEU A 31 4.09 7.27 8.13
C LEU A 31 3.41 5.93 8.43
N VAL A 32 2.09 5.88 8.34
CA VAL A 32 1.30 4.65 8.53
C VAL A 32 0.78 4.17 7.19
N ILE A 33 1.07 2.91 6.86
CA ILE A 33 0.55 2.19 5.69
C ILE A 33 -0.31 1.04 6.21
N VAL A 34 -1.57 0.99 5.78
CA VAL A 34 -2.51 -0.06 6.17
C VAL A 34 -2.89 -0.84 4.92
N ALA A 35 -2.53 -2.12 4.89
CA ALA A 35 -2.99 -3.02 3.84
C ALA A 35 -4.46 -3.40 4.08
N PRO A 36 -5.25 -3.66 3.01
CA PRO A 36 -6.56 -4.26 3.16
C PRO A 36 -6.43 -5.71 3.65
N ASP A 37 -7.54 -6.28 4.11
CA ASP A 37 -7.59 -7.68 4.49
C ASP A 37 -7.25 -8.59 3.29
N PRO A 38 -6.53 -9.71 3.51
CA PRO A 38 -6.20 -10.66 2.44
C PRO A 38 -7.46 -11.23 1.77
N GLN A 39 -7.55 -11.04 0.46
CA GLN A 39 -8.69 -11.50 -0.33
C GLN A 39 -8.50 -12.94 -0.77
N SER A 40 -9.55 -13.77 -0.66
CA SER A 40 -9.52 -15.14 -1.19
C SER A 40 -9.54 -15.11 -2.71
N THR A 41 -8.64 -15.85 -3.34
CA THR A 41 -8.56 -16.02 -4.81
C THR A 41 -8.40 -17.49 -5.19
N ASN A 42 -8.91 -17.85 -6.36
CA ASN A 42 -8.60 -19.12 -7.03
C ASN A 42 -7.54 -18.95 -8.14
N GLU A 43 -6.98 -17.76 -8.32
CA GLU A 43 -5.91 -17.51 -9.27
C GLU A 43 -4.69 -18.38 -8.94
N GLY A 44 -4.20 -19.12 -9.94
CA GLY A 44 -3.10 -20.09 -9.79
C GLY A 44 -3.40 -21.25 -8.84
N ASN A 45 -4.67 -21.49 -8.48
CA ASN A 45 -5.04 -22.59 -7.59
C ASN A 45 -5.13 -23.93 -8.35
N ILE A 46 -4.83 -25.02 -7.64
CA ILE A 46 -4.97 -26.39 -8.16
C ILE A 46 -6.37 -26.89 -7.79
N LEU A 47 -7.04 -27.56 -8.73
CA LEU A 47 -8.36 -28.11 -8.50
C LEU A 47 -8.37 -29.04 -7.27
N GLY A 48 -9.37 -28.88 -6.40
CA GLY A 48 -9.52 -29.67 -5.17
C GLY A 48 -8.82 -29.08 -3.93
N HIS A 49 -8.13 -27.95 -4.06
CA HIS A 49 -7.51 -27.25 -2.93
C HIS A 49 -8.26 -25.97 -2.53
N ALA A 50 -8.16 -25.58 -1.26
CA ALA A 50 -8.75 -24.36 -0.75
C ALA A 50 -8.20 -23.11 -1.47
N PRO A 51 -9.01 -22.05 -1.66
CA PRO A 51 -8.57 -20.80 -2.28
C PRO A 51 -7.35 -20.18 -1.56
N ARG A 52 -6.44 -19.60 -2.35
CA ARG A 52 -5.26 -18.88 -1.84
C ARG A 52 -5.65 -17.47 -1.37
N LYS A 53 -4.75 -16.80 -0.66
CA LYS A 53 -4.93 -15.40 -0.26
C LYS A 53 -4.01 -14.50 -1.09
N LEU A 54 -4.58 -13.47 -1.73
CA LEU A 54 -3.80 -12.40 -2.35
C LEU A 54 -3.38 -11.40 -1.27
N GLY A 55 -2.09 -11.08 -1.29
CA GLY A 55 -1.48 -10.04 -0.46
C GLY A 55 -0.82 -8.99 -1.34
N ILE A 56 -0.53 -7.83 -0.75
CA ILE A 56 0.23 -6.76 -1.40
C ILE A 56 1.70 -6.95 -1.06
N VAL A 57 2.56 -6.85 -2.08
CA VAL A 57 4.01 -6.85 -1.90
C VAL A 57 4.53 -5.43 -2.15
N MET A 58 5.34 -4.92 -1.22
CA MET A 58 6.06 -3.66 -1.39
C MET A 58 7.50 -3.96 -1.81
N VAL A 59 7.94 -3.38 -2.92
CA VAL A 59 9.31 -3.57 -3.43
C VAL A 59 10.25 -2.52 -2.83
N GLU A 60 9.85 -1.25 -2.86
CA GLU A 60 10.66 -0.12 -2.40
C GLU A 60 9.75 0.95 -1.78
N ILE A 61 10.28 1.66 -0.78
CA ILE A 61 9.70 2.90 -0.27
C ILE A 61 10.78 3.95 -0.09
N LYS A 62 10.50 5.18 -0.55
CA LYS A 62 11.38 6.33 -0.39
C LYS A 62 10.58 7.51 0.14
N ILE A 63 11.07 8.11 1.23
CA ILE A 63 10.52 9.34 1.78
C ILE A 63 11.48 10.47 1.39
N VAL A 64 10.95 11.48 0.69
CA VAL A 64 11.70 12.69 0.33
C VAL A 64 11.02 13.90 0.96
N SER A 65 11.81 14.81 1.53
CA SER A 65 11.29 16.13 1.88
C SER A 65 11.06 16.89 0.58
N SER A 66 9.86 17.41 0.36
CA SER A 66 9.71 18.49 -0.61
C SER A 66 10.41 19.71 -0.01
N ALA A 67 11.60 20.04 -0.52
CA ALA A 67 12.16 21.35 -0.23
C ALA A 67 11.12 22.39 -0.70
N GLY A 68 10.73 23.28 0.22
CA GLY A 68 10.00 24.51 -0.15
C GLY A 68 10.91 25.47 -0.89
#